data_AF-A0A9E4YZY4-F1
#
_entry.id   AF-A0A9E4YZY4-F1
#
_cell.length_a   1.000
_cell.length_b   1.000
_cell.length_c   1.000
_cell.angle_alpha   90.00
_cell.angle_beta   90.00
_cell.angle_gamma   90.00
#
_symmetry.space_group_name_H-M   'P 1'
#
loop_
_entity.id
_entity.type
_entity.pdbx_description
1 polymer ?
#
loop_
_entity_poly.entity_id
_entity_poly.type
_entity_poly.pdbx_seq_one_letter_code
_entity_poly.pdbx_strand_id
1 'polypeptide(L)'
;PTQTIPSVDAEIVHSSTYRTEGAAGLEVAKFIQSLGYRAQVHSPNDNTGPYIPMFVEAGLGSLGACGYLLTPHVGSRCRLMIITTDANVTHDKPVDYGIHAFCQVCQVCVNRCPGRALMRDKVWWRGIEKHKLYFKRCRPVMARYLGCGVCMKVCPIQKYGMSTVMTHYAETGQVLGKGTHDLEGYELEGKGYFGPGELPVFEREFFNSMPTGDTENWAFENLKKKAAEAGGEVSDEMLNEFRQTLQVGLGQSRDNLEMMEMEDYI
;
A
#
# COMPACT_ATOMS: atom_id res chain seq x y z
N PRO A 1 -15.32 -3.25 -7.21
CA PRO A 1 -14.77 -3.96 -6.03
C PRO A 1 -13.95 -3.10 -5.04
N THR A 2 -13.43 -1.91 -5.37
CA THR A 2 -12.73 -1.08 -4.35
C THR A 2 -13.64 -0.63 -3.19
N GLN A 3 -14.95 -0.64 -3.40
CA GLN A 3 -15.95 -0.37 -2.37
C GLN A 3 -16.30 -1.60 -1.51
N THR A 4 -15.80 -2.80 -1.83
CA THR A 4 -15.92 -4.00 -0.99
C THR A 4 -14.70 -4.19 -0.07
N ILE A 5 -13.74 -3.28 -0.09
CA ILE A 5 -12.56 -3.34 0.78
C ILE A 5 -12.98 -3.34 2.27
N PRO A 6 -12.29 -4.11 3.14
CA PRO A 6 -11.39 -5.22 2.82
C PRO A 6 -12.17 -6.48 2.43
N SER A 7 -11.81 -7.11 1.31
CA SER A 7 -12.39 -8.38 0.85
C SER A 7 -11.49 -9.06 -0.18
N VAL A 8 -11.74 -10.36 -0.39
CA VAL A 8 -11.05 -11.17 -1.41
C VAL A 8 -11.24 -10.57 -2.80
N ASP A 9 -12.44 -10.10 -3.14
CA ASP A 9 -12.71 -9.45 -4.43
C ASP A 9 -11.82 -8.21 -4.66
N ALA A 10 -11.57 -7.44 -3.59
CA ALA A 10 -10.70 -6.27 -3.68
C ALA A 10 -9.23 -6.67 -3.87
N GLU A 11 -8.78 -7.76 -3.23
CA GLU A 11 -7.43 -8.31 -3.40
C GLU A 11 -7.24 -8.92 -4.80
N ILE A 12 -8.21 -9.65 -5.33
CA ILE A 12 -8.16 -10.16 -6.71
C ILE A 12 -8.02 -9.00 -7.69
N VAL A 13 -8.78 -7.92 -7.52
CA VAL A 13 -8.65 -6.74 -8.37
C VAL A 13 -7.32 -6.04 -8.16
N HIS A 14 -6.82 -5.97 -6.94
CA HIS A 14 -5.50 -5.43 -6.64
C HIS A 14 -4.40 -6.15 -7.43
N SER A 15 -4.35 -7.48 -7.35
CA SER A 15 -3.32 -8.31 -7.99
C SER A 15 -3.49 -8.36 -9.50
N SER A 16 -4.71 -8.53 -10.01
CA SER A 16 -4.97 -8.50 -11.46
C SER A 16 -4.64 -7.15 -12.09
N THR A 17 -4.83 -6.04 -11.38
CA THR A 17 -4.45 -4.71 -11.88
C THR A 17 -2.94 -4.64 -12.13
N TYR A 18 -2.10 -5.17 -11.23
CA TYR A 18 -0.65 -5.21 -11.45
C TYR A 18 -0.25 -6.11 -12.62
N ARG A 19 -0.96 -7.23 -12.82
CA ARG A 19 -0.73 -8.10 -13.98
C ARG A 19 -1.01 -7.36 -15.29
N THR A 20 -2.16 -6.68 -15.38
CA THR A 20 -2.53 -5.91 -16.57
C THR A 20 -1.60 -4.73 -16.80
N GLU A 21 -1.27 -3.99 -15.74
CA GLU A 21 -0.35 -2.85 -15.78
C GLU A 21 1.05 -3.29 -16.22
N GLY A 22 1.56 -4.41 -15.70
CA GLY A 22 2.86 -4.98 -16.09
C GLY A 22 2.93 -5.35 -17.57
N ALA A 23 1.89 -6.01 -18.10
CA ALA A 23 1.83 -6.33 -19.52
C ALA A 23 1.84 -5.06 -20.39
N ALA A 24 1.00 -4.07 -20.05
CA ALA A 24 0.95 -2.80 -20.77
C ALA A 24 2.28 -2.02 -20.69
N GLY A 25 2.91 -1.99 -19.52
CA GLY A 25 4.22 -1.36 -19.32
C GLY A 25 5.32 -1.97 -20.19
N LEU A 26 5.34 -3.30 -20.32
CA LEU A 26 6.27 -4.01 -21.19
C LEU A 26 6.03 -3.70 -22.67
N GLU A 27 4.78 -3.58 -23.11
CA GLU A 27 4.45 -3.18 -24.48
C GLU A 27 4.97 -1.77 -24.80
N VAL A 28 4.72 -0.81 -23.90
CA VAL A 28 5.21 0.57 -24.06
C VAL A 28 6.75 0.61 -24.04
N ALA A 29 7.39 -0.11 -23.13
CA ALA A 29 8.86 -0.16 -23.07
C ALA A 29 9.47 -0.76 -24.35
N LYS A 30 8.89 -1.85 -24.88
CA LYS A 30 9.33 -2.45 -26.15
C LYS A 30 9.14 -1.50 -27.34
N PHE A 31 8.04 -0.74 -27.35
CA PHE A 31 7.83 0.29 -28.36
C PHE A 31 8.89 1.39 -28.30
N ILE A 32 9.22 1.89 -27.11
CA ILE A 32 10.29 2.89 -26.95
C ILE A 32 11.65 2.32 -27.39
N GLN A 33 11.91 1.05 -27.07
CA GLN A 33 13.12 0.34 -27.49
C GLN A 33 13.21 0.16 -29.01
N SER A 34 12.09 -0.11 -29.69
CA SER A 34 12.09 -0.24 -31.16
C SER A 34 12.38 1.08 -31.88
N LEU A 35 12.18 2.22 -31.20
CA LEU A 35 12.57 3.55 -31.68
C LEU A 35 14.06 3.87 -31.44
N GLY A 36 14.82 2.95 -30.82
CA GLY A 36 16.26 3.09 -30.57
C GLY A 36 16.63 3.71 -29.22
N TYR A 37 15.66 3.94 -28.34
CA TYR A 37 15.89 4.46 -26.99
C TYR A 37 15.97 3.34 -25.95
N ARG A 38 16.64 3.58 -24.83
CA ARG A 38 16.61 2.66 -23.68
C ARG A 38 15.32 2.88 -22.91
N ALA A 39 14.68 1.80 -22.46
CA ALA A 39 13.52 1.87 -21.58
C ALA A 39 13.56 0.73 -20.56
N GLN A 40 13.26 1.05 -19.30
CA GLN A 40 13.15 0.09 -18.20
C GLN A 40 11.82 0.30 -17.48
N VAL A 41 11.07 -0.79 -17.30
CA VAL A 41 9.85 -0.83 -16.49
C VAL A 41 10.24 -1.00 -15.03
N HIS A 42 9.61 -0.23 -14.15
CA HIS A 42 9.75 -0.35 -12.71
C HIS A 42 8.44 -0.86 -12.13
N SER A 43 8.53 -1.99 -11.43
CA SER A 43 7.38 -2.55 -10.72
C SER A 43 7.22 -1.82 -9.38
N PRO A 44 6.01 -1.75 -8.81
CA PRO A 44 5.77 -1.20 -7.47
C PRO A 44 6.61 -1.86 -6.35
N ASN A 45 7.17 -3.06 -6.60
CA ASN A 45 8.01 -3.79 -5.65
C ASN A 45 9.52 -3.58 -5.89
N ASP A 46 9.90 -2.93 -7.00
CA ASP A 46 11.28 -2.62 -7.39
C ASP A 46 11.34 -1.18 -7.93
N ASN A 47 11.21 -0.22 -7.02
CA ASN A 47 11.12 1.20 -7.37
C ASN A 47 12.47 1.91 -7.26
N THR A 48 12.84 2.64 -8.30
CA THR A 48 14.06 3.47 -8.38
C THR A 48 13.91 4.84 -7.71
N GLY A 49 12.78 5.16 -7.06
CA GLY A 49 12.55 6.49 -6.51
C GLY A 49 11.28 6.67 -5.67
N PRO A 50 11.06 7.88 -5.15
CA PRO A 50 9.87 8.21 -4.36
C PRO A 50 8.64 8.29 -5.28
N TYR A 51 7.93 7.18 -5.38
CA TYR A 51 6.82 6.98 -6.30
C TYR A 51 5.81 8.13 -6.32
N ILE A 52 5.01 8.32 -5.26
CA ILE A 52 3.92 9.31 -5.27
C ILE A 52 4.38 10.73 -5.62
N PRO A 53 5.48 11.28 -5.05
CA PRO A 53 6.01 12.57 -5.49
C PRO A 53 6.30 12.68 -6.99
N MET A 54 6.86 11.64 -7.62
CA MET A 54 7.13 11.67 -9.07
C MET A 54 5.85 11.81 -9.90
N PHE A 55 4.75 11.19 -9.49
CA PHE A 55 3.45 11.35 -10.16
C PHE A 55 2.79 12.71 -9.89
N VAL A 56 3.08 13.33 -8.74
CA VAL A 56 2.67 14.72 -8.45
C VAL A 56 3.40 15.69 -9.39
N GLU A 57 4.72 15.54 -9.54
CA GLU A 57 5.53 16.35 -10.47
C GLU A 57 5.08 16.16 -11.93
N ALA A 58 4.62 14.97 -12.30
CA ALA A 58 4.03 14.70 -13.61
C ALA A 58 2.59 15.26 -13.78
N GLY A 59 2.04 15.98 -12.80
CA GLY A 59 0.73 16.62 -12.91
C GLY A 59 -0.47 15.67 -12.81
N LEU A 60 -0.26 14.40 -12.48
CA LEU A 60 -1.31 13.37 -12.52
C LEU A 60 -2.28 13.43 -11.33
N GLY A 61 -1.88 14.08 -10.24
CA GLY A 61 -2.70 14.22 -9.05
C GLY A 61 -1.96 14.92 -7.90
N SER A 62 -2.54 14.87 -6.71
CA SER A 62 -1.91 15.38 -5.49
C SER A 62 -1.81 14.31 -4.40
N LEU A 63 -0.87 14.47 -3.48
CA LEU A 63 -0.73 13.59 -2.33
C LEU A 63 -1.90 13.79 -1.34
N GLY A 64 -2.75 12.76 -1.18
CA GLY A 64 -3.86 12.78 -0.24
C GLY A 64 -3.43 12.52 1.22
N ALA A 65 -4.30 12.82 2.19
CA ALA A 65 -4.03 12.54 3.61
C ALA A 65 -3.83 11.04 3.92
N CYS A 66 -4.38 10.15 3.09
CA CYS A 66 -4.17 8.70 3.19
C CYS A 66 -2.80 8.24 2.67
N GLY A 67 -2.01 9.13 2.07
CA GLY A 67 -0.69 8.81 1.49
C GLY A 67 -0.72 8.32 0.05
N TYR A 68 -1.90 8.17 -0.56
CA TYR A 68 -2.06 7.83 -1.98
C TYR A 68 -2.02 9.08 -2.87
N LEU A 69 -1.71 8.88 -4.15
CA LEU A 69 -2.00 9.87 -5.19
C LEU A 69 -3.52 9.93 -5.39
N LEU A 70 -4.08 11.13 -5.29
CA LEU A 70 -5.47 11.40 -5.62
C LEU A 70 -5.50 12.11 -6.98
N THR A 71 -5.96 11.38 -7.99
CA THR A 71 -6.13 11.90 -9.35
C THR A 71 -7.53 12.52 -9.51
N PRO A 72 -7.72 13.51 -10.39
CA PRO A 72 -9.03 14.09 -10.65
C PRO A 72 -10.06 13.10 -11.20
N HIS A 73 -9.60 12.14 -12.01
CA HIS A 73 -10.47 11.24 -12.76
C HIS A 73 -10.91 10.01 -11.95
N VAL A 74 -9.99 9.42 -11.17
CA VAL A 74 -10.24 8.14 -10.51
C VAL A 74 -9.94 8.17 -9.00
N GLY A 75 -9.59 9.33 -8.45
CA GLY A 75 -9.18 9.45 -7.06
C GLY A 75 -7.94 8.58 -6.79
N SER A 76 -8.02 7.76 -5.74
CA SER A 76 -6.96 6.82 -5.35
C SER A 76 -7.08 5.41 -5.94
N ARG A 77 -8.05 5.12 -6.82
CA ARG A 77 -8.27 3.73 -7.33
C ARG A 77 -7.34 3.31 -8.47
N CYS A 78 -6.24 4.00 -8.68
CA CYS A 78 -5.25 3.64 -9.71
C CYS A 78 -4.04 2.95 -9.09
N ARG A 79 -3.47 2.00 -9.82
CA ARG A 79 -2.07 1.58 -9.64
C ARG A 79 -1.20 2.42 -10.57
N LEU A 80 0.06 2.53 -10.19
CA LEU A 80 1.00 3.46 -10.75
C LEU A 80 2.22 2.65 -11.23
N MET A 81 2.74 3.00 -12.40
CA MET A 81 3.90 2.39 -13.02
C MET A 81 4.85 3.46 -13.52
N ILE A 82 6.15 3.24 -13.35
CA ILE A 82 7.18 4.11 -13.90
C ILE A 82 7.89 3.37 -15.03
N ILE A 83 8.13 4.08 -16.13
CA ILE A 83 9.08 3.68 -17.17
C ILE A 83 10.16 4.76 -17.21
N THR A 84 11.42 4.38 -16.98
CA THR A 84 12.54 5.29 -17.20
C THR A 84 13.07 5.09 -18.60
N THR A 85 13.33 6.18 -19.31
CA THR A 85 13.86 6.16 -20.67
C THR A 85 14.78 7.34 -20.92
N ASP A 86 15.68 7.21 -21.90
CA ASP A 86 16.46 8.33 -22.46
C ASP A 86 15.83 8.93 -23.73
N ALA A 87 14.60 8.53 -24.05
CA ALA A 87 13.81 9.16 -25.08
C ALA A 87 13.54 10.63 -24.78
N ASN A 88 13.61 11.47 -25.81
CA ASN A 88 13.20 12.87 -25.71
C ASN A 88 11.68 12.96 -25.58
N VAL A 89 11.21 13.33 -24.39
CA VAL A 89 9.80 13.55 -24.08
C VAL A 89 9.56 15.00 -23.66
N THR A 90 8.34 15.48 -23.86
CA THR A 90 7.89 16.74 -23.25
C THR A 90 7.44 16.46 -21.82
N HIS A 91 7.87 17.30 -20.88
CA HIS A 91 7.51 17.16 -19.47
C HIS A 91 6.21 17.92 -19.15
N ASP A 92 5.31 17.24 -18.46
CA ASP A 92 4.20 17.87 -17.75
C ASP A 92 4.70 18.65 -16.53
N LYS A 93 3.77 19.32 -15.85
CA LYS A 93 4.04 20.12 -14.66
C LYS A 93 3.05 19.76 -13.55
N PRO A 94 3.44 19.91 -12.27
CA PRO A 94 2.52 19.71 -11.17
C PRO A 94 1.33 20.66 -11.26
N VAL A 95 0.16 20.17 -10.86
CA VAL A 95 -1.10 20.92 -10.83
C VAL A 95 -1.61 20.94 -9.40
N ASP A 96 -1.93 22.13 -8.89
CA ASP A 96 -2.61 22.25 -7.61
C ASP A 96 -4.12 22.02 -7.78
N TYR A 97 -4.55 20.83 -7.41
CA TYR A 97 -5.94 20.40 -7.45
C TYR A 97 -6.74 20.87 -6.21
N GLY A 98 -6.13 21.59 -5.27
CA GLY A 98 -6.77 21.99 -4.00
C GLY A 98 -6.96 20.82 -3.00
N ILE A 99 -6.48 19.62 -3.35
CA ILE A 99 -6.65 18.40 -2.57
C ILE A 99 -5.98 18.51 -1.19
N HIS A 100 -4.84 19.19 -1.10
CA HIS A 100 -4.14 19.39 0.18
C HIS A 100 -4.98 20.18 1.18
N ALA A 101 -5.60 21.28 0.73
CA ALA A 101 -6.47 22.11 1.56
C ALA A 101 -7.75 21.33 1.95
N PHE A 102 -8.39 20.67 0.98
CA PHE A 102 -9.55 19.83 1.24
C PHE A 102 -9.25 18.71 2.26
N CYS A 103 -8.10 18.05 2.13
CA CYS A 103 -7.68 16.98 3.02
C CYS A 103 -7.52 17.44 4.49
N GLN A 104 -7.10 18.69 4.75
CA GLN A 104 -7.03 19.23 6.12
C GLN A 104 -8.39 19.27 6.81
N VAL A 105 -9.46 19.52 6.06
CA VAL A 105 -10.83 19.62 6.58
C VAL A 105 -11.53 18.25 6.58
N CYS A 106 -11.31 17.45 5.54
CA CYS A 106 -11.98 16.16 5.34
C CYS A 106 -11.66 15.16 6.46
N GLN A 107 -10.40 14.72 6.56
CA GLN A 107 -9.88 13.80 7.59
C GLN A 107 -10.63 12.45 7.75
N VAL A 108 -11.55 12.09 6.84
CA VAL A 108 -12.35 10.86 6.95
C VAL A 108 -11.46 9.61 6.97
N CYS A 109 -10.49 9.49 6.05
CA CYS A 109 -9.56 8.36 6.03
C CYS A 109 -8.72 8.24 7.31
N VAL A 110 -8.36 9.37 7.93
CA VAL A 110 -7.61 9.42 9.19
C VAL A 110 -8.46 8.89 10.34
N ASN A 111 -9.70 9.36 10.44
CA ASN A 111 -10.65 8.98 11.47
C ASN A 111 -11.15 7.54 11.34
N ARG A 112 -11.16 6.98 10.13
CA ARG A 112 -11.63 5.62 9.83
C ARG A 112 -10.52 4.58 9.71
N CYS A 113 -9.26 4.94 9.92
CA CYS A 113 -8.15 4.00 9.81
C CYS A 113 -8.22 2.96 10.94
N PRO A 114 -8.41 1.65 10.66
CA PRO A 114 -8.50 0.63 11.71
C PRO A 114 -7.25 0.62 12.60
N GLY A 115 -6.07 0.71 11.98
CA GLY A 115 -4.80 0.73 12.68
C GLY A 115 -4.47 2.05 13.38
N ARG A 116 -5.25 3.13 13.18
CA ARG A 116 -4.90 4.51 13.60
C ARG A 116 -3.49 4.90 13.13
N ALA A 117 -3.18 4.55 11.89
CA ALA A 117 -1.86 4.67 11.30
C ALA A 117 -1.64 6.02 10.59
N LEU A 118 -2.70 6.73 10.23
CA LEU A 118 -2.61 8.02 9.55
C LEU A 118 -2.56 9.16 10.57
N MET A 119 -1.65 10.11 10.37
CA MET A 119 -1.57 11.29 11.23
C MET A 119 -2.47 12.42 10.72
N ARG A 120 -3.17 13.06 11.67
CA ARG A 120 -4.01 14.22 11.37
C ARG A 120 -3.19 15.41 10.93
N ASP A 121 -2.10 15.70 11.62
CA ASP A 121 -1.26 16.84 11.29
C ASP A 121 -0.21 16.47 10.25
N LYS A 122 0.13 17.45 9.41
CA LYS A 122 1.25 17.29 8.49
C LYS A 122 2.56 17.43 9.26
N VAL A 123 3.55 16.65 8.84
CA VAL A 123 4.92 16.73 9.35
C VAL A 123 5.90 16.82 8.20
N TRP A 124 7.04 17.46 8.45
CA TRP A 124 8.16 17.40 7.53
C TRP A 124 8.83 16.03 7.62
N TRP A 125 8.87 15.27 6.53
CA TRP A 125 9.47 13.95 6.50
C TRP A 125 10.13 13.67 5.16
N ARG A 126 11.45 13.48 5.18
CA ARG A 126 12.26 13.16 4.00
C ARG A 126 12.05 14.16 2.85
N GLY A 127 12.06 15.45 3.19
CA GLY A 127 12.02 16.55 2.20
C GLY A 127 10.63 16.97 1.74
N ILE A 128 9.55 16.39 2.27
CA ILE A 128 8.17 16.78 1.93
C ILE A 128 7.31 16.97 3.18
N GLU A 129 6.35 17.88 3.11
CA GLU A 129 5.32 18.08 4.13
C GLU A 129 4.12 17.17 3.85
N LYS A 130 3.78 16.25 4.77
CA LYS A 130 2.66 15.32 4.55
C LYS A 130 2.03 14.78 5.83
N HIS A 131 0.80 14.27 5.69
CA HIS A 131 0.21 13.36 6.66
C HIS A 131 0.99 12.05 6.61
N LYS A 132 1.95 11.88 7.52
CA LYS A 132 2.83 10.70 7.48
C LYS A 132 2.09 9.48 8.03
N LEU A 133 2.12 8.41 7.23
CA LEU A 133 1.65 7.09 7.62
C LEU A 133 2.65 6.46 8.61
N TYR A 134 2.14 5.95 9.73
CA TYR A 134 2.91 5.13 10.65
C TYR A 134 2.82 3.66 10.25
N PHE A 135 3.81 3.23 9.47
CA PHE A 135 3.86 1.90 8.85
C PHE A 135 3.68 0.75 9.85
N LYS A 136 4.28 0.85 11.05
CA LYS A 136 4.17 -0.16 12.12
C LYS A 136 2.73 -0.39 12.60
N ARG A 137 1.81 0.54 12.34
CA ARG A 137 0.38 0.36 12.64
C ARG A 137 -0.46 -0.03 11.42
N CYS A 138 -0.06 0.39 10.22
CA CYS A 138 -0.76 0.06 8.99
C CYS A 138 -0.53 -1.39 8.58
N ARG A 139 0.76 -1.80 8.51
CA ARG A 139 1.18 -3.08 7.96
C ARG A 139 0.58 -4.30 8.69
N PRO A 140 0.48 -4.33 10.04
CA PRO A 140 -0.15 -5.45 10.74
C PRO A 140 -1.64 -5.65 10.38
N VAL A 141 -2.36 -4.55 10.11
CA VAL A 141 -3.76 -4.62 9.67
C VAL A 141 -3.83 -5.11 8.23
N MET A 142 -3.02 -4.54 7.32
CA MET A 142 -2.96 -5.00 5.93
C MET A 142 -2.61 -6.49 5.82
N ALA A 143 -1.65 -6.95 6.62
CA ALA A 143 -1.18 -8.34 6.59
C ALA A 143 -2.24 -9.37 7.03
N ARG A 144 -3.18 -8.97 7.90
CA ARG A 144 -4.15 -9.89 8.53
C ARG A 144 -5.59 -9.69 8.06
N TYR A 145 -5.85 -8.61 7.33
CA TYR A 145 -7.20 -8.24 6.88
C TYR A 145 -7.19 -7.88 5.39
N LEU A 146 -6.84 -8.86 4.56
CA LEU A 146 -7.01 -8.84 3.10
C LEU A 146 -6.52 -7.52 2.47
N GLY A 147 -5.23 -7.21 2.71
CA GLY A 147 -4.56 -6.05 2.12
C GLY A 147 -5.09 -4.67 2.55
N CYS A 148 -5.99 -4.61 3.56
CA CYS A 148 -6.66 -3.43 4.12
C CYS A 148 -6.42 -2.10 3.38
N GLY A 149 -7.43 -1.64 2.65
CA GLY A 149 -7.45 -0.34 1.98
C GLY A 149 -8.57 0.58 2.47
N VAL A 150 -8.97 0.49 3.75
CA VAL A 150 -10.13 1.24 4.28
C VAL A 150 -10.02 2.74 4.01
N CYS A 151 -8.81 3.30 4.08
CA CYS A 151 -8.55 4.71 3.75
C CYS A 151 -8.87 5.07 2.29
N MET A 152 -8.77 4.12 1.35
CA MET A 152 -9.22 4.28 -0.03
C MET A 152 -10.74 4.19 -0.13
N LYS A 153 -11.35 3.20 0.53
CA LYS A 153 -12.80 2.97 0.53
C LYS A 153 -13.59 4.17 1.03
N VAL A 154 -13.16 4.74 2.16
CA VAL A 154 -13.86 5.84 2.85
C VAL A 154 -13.46 7.22 2.34
N CYS A 155 -12.69 7.30 1.26
CA CYS A 155 -12.31 8.57 0.67
C CYS A 155 -13.46 9.11 -0.21
N PRO A 156 -14.00 10.31 0.06
CA PRO A 156 -15.11 10.85 -0.73
C PRO A 156 -14.72 11.06 -2.20
N ILE A 157 -13.49 11.52 -2.46
CA ILE A 157 -12.96 11.69 -3.83
C ILE A 157 -12.94 10.35 -4.58
N GLN A 158 -12.59 9.26 -3.88
CA GLN A 158 -12.59 7.93 -4.48
C GLN A 158 -14.01 7.45 -4.78
N LYS A 159 -14.97 7.69 -3.87
CA LYS A 159 -16.33 7.17 -3.96
C LYS A 159 -17.20 7.94 -4.95
N TYR A 160 -17.19 9.27 -4.86
CA TYR A 160 -18.09 10.15 -5.63
C TYR A 160 -17.41 10.92 -6.77
N GLY A 161 -16.07 10.82 -6.88
CA GLY A 161 -15.27 11.56 -7.86
C GLY A 161 -14.88 12.96 -7.38
N MET A 162 -13.71 13.44 -7.82
CA MET A 162 -13.16 14.70 -7.33
C MET A 162 -14.06 15.89 -7.66
N SER A 163 -14.50 16.02 -8.92
CA SER A 163 -15.32 17.15 -9.37
C SER A 163 -16.58 17.32 -8.52
N THR A 164 -17.32 16.22 -8.31
CA THR A 164 -18.55 16.20 -7.51
C THR A 164 -18.29 16.63 -6.07
N VAL A 165 -17.26 16.07 -5.44
CA VAL A 165 -16.92 16.36 -4.04
C VAL A 165 -16.47 17.80 -3.85
N MET A 166 -15.62 18.30 -4.75
CA MET A 166 -15.08 19.66 -4.64
C MET A 166 -16.16 20.71 -4.93
N THR A 167 -17.06 20.45 -5.88
CA THR A 167 -18.21 21.33 -6.16
C THR A 167 -19.15 21.39 -4.95
N HIS A 168 -19.53 20.24 -4.39
CA HIS A 168 -20.36 20.18 -3.19
C HIS A 168 -19.71 20.91 -2.00
N TYR A 169 -18.40 20.73 -1.81
CA TYR A 169 -17.66 21.42 -0.76
C TYR A 169 -17.63 22.93 -0.97
N ALA A 170 -17.44 23.40 -2.21
CA ALA A 170 -17.44 24.83 -2.52
C ALA A 170 -18.81 25.48 -2.30
N GLU A 171 -19.90 24.77 -2.60
CA GLU A 171 -21.27 25.27 -2.47
C GLU A 171 -21.79 25.26 -1.02
N THR A 172 -21.42 24.23 -0.24
CA THR A 172 -22.03 23.98 1.08
C THR A 172 -21.08 24.17 2.25
N GLY A 173 -19.77 24.20 2.02
CA GLY A 173 -18.74 24.09 3.05
C GLY A 173 -18.66 22.73 3.73
N GLN A 174 -19.45 21.73 3.28
CA GLN A 174 -19.53 20.40 3.87
C GLN A 174 -18.80 19.36 3.02
N VAL A 175 -18.27 18.33 3.68
CA VAL A 175 -17.58 17.22 3.02
C VAL A 175 -18.61 16.18 2.63
N LEU A 176 -18.78 15.95 1.33
CA LEU A 176 -19.78 15.03 0.79
C LEU A 176 -19.69 13.63 1.43
N GLY A 177 -20.78 13.16 2.02
CA GLY A 177 -20.90 11.84 2.65
C GLY A 177 -20.27 11.71 4.03
N LYS A 178 -19.55 12.72 4.53
CA LYS A 178 -18.93 12.67 5.87
C LYS A 178 -20.01 12.49 6.95
N GLY A 179 -19.74 11.58 7.89
CA GLY A 179 -20.67 11.19 8.95
C GLY A 179 -21.75 10.19 8.54
N THR A 180 -21.75 9.70 7.30
CA THR A 180 -22.72 8.72 6.82
C THR A 180 -22.16 7.30 6.80
N HIS A 181 -23.03 6.31 7.03
CA HIS A 181 -22.69 4.89 6.87
C HIS A 181 -22.30 4.53 5.45
N ASP A 182 -22.82 5.24 4.45
CA ASP A 182 -22.47 5.02 3.06
C ASP A 182 -21.00 5.32 2.80
N LEU A 183 -20.48 6.46 3.26
CA LEU A 183 -19.06 6.79 3.04
C LEU A 183 -18.13 6.11 4.05
N GLU A 184 -18.47 6.14 5.33
CA GLU A 184 -17.53 5.81 6.42
C GLU A 184 -17.64 4.36 6.91
N GLY A 185 -18.69 3.66 6.50
CA GLY A 185 -18.99 2.30 6.89
C GLY A 185 -18.04 1.29 6.24
N TYR A 186 -17.51 0.36 7.04
CA TYR A 186 -16.78 -0.79 6.53
C TYR A 186 -16.94 -1.99 7.47
N GLU A 187 -16.77 -3.17 6.93
CA GLU A 187 -16.72 -4.42 7.69
C GLU A 187 -15.28 -4.89 7.79
N LEU A 188 -14.92 -5.55 8.88
CA LEU A 188 -13.63 -6.19 9.05
C LEU A 188 -13.86 -7.63 9.48
N GLU A 189 -13.29 -8.57 8.73
CA GLU A 189 -13.46 -10.00 8.95
C GLU A 189 -13.19 -10.40 10.41
N GLY A 190 -14.10 -11.17 11.02
CA GLY A 190 -13.99 -11.57 12.43
C GLY A 190 -14.14 -10.44 13.45
N LYS A 191 -14.39 -9.19 13.04
CA LYS A 191 -14.66 -8.05 13.94
C LYS A 191 -16.01 -7.37 13.72
N GLY A 192 -16.66 -7.59 12.57
CA GLY A 192 -17.99 -7.06 12.27
C GLY A 192 -17.98 -5.71 11.54
N TYR A 193 -19.15 -5.07 11.50
CA TYR A 193 -19.38 -3.79 10.83
C TYR A 193 -19.09 -2.59 11.74
N PHE A 194 -18.52 -1.54 11.15
CA PHE A 194 -18.16 -0.30 11.84
C PHE A 194 -18.69 0.92 11.08
N GLY A 195 -19.60 1.66 11.69
CA GLY A 195 -20.16 2.90 11.17
C GLY A 195 -19.33 4.15 11.50
N PRO A 196 -19.84 5.35 11.17
CA PRO A 196 -19.22 6.61 11.52
C PRO A 196 -18.88 6.68 13.02
N GLY A 197 -17.63 7.05 13.34
CA GLY A 197 -17.16 7.16 14.74
C GLY A 197 -16.75 5.84 15.41
N GLU A 198 -17.03 4.67 14.83
CA GLU A 198 -16.75 3.37 15.46
C GLU A 198 -15.47 2.73 14.90
N LEU A 199 -14.49 2.38 15.72
CA LEU A 199 -13.25 1.74 15.23
C LEU A 199 -13.08 0.35 15.87
N PRO A 200 -12.50 -0.62 15.14
CA PRO A 200 -12.16 -1.91 15.71
C PRO A 200 -11.14 -1.74 16.83
N VAL A 201 -11.29 -2.58 17.85
CA VAL A 201 -10.30 -2.75 18.92
C VAL A 201 -9.46 -3.99 18.61
N PHE A 202 -8.15 -3.87 18.77
CA PHE A 202 -7.20 -4.95 18.58
C PHE A 202 -6.59 -5.33 19.92
N GLU A 203 -6.23 -6.61 20.06
CA GLU A 203 -5.47 -7.12 21.20
C GLU A 203 -4.15 -6.37 21.36
N ARG A 204 -3.66 -6.30 22.60
CA ARG A 204 -2.45 -5.54 22.97
C ARG A 204 -1.24 -5.90 22.09
N GLU A 205 -1.06 -7.19 21.82
CA GLU A 205 0.10 -7.69 21.06
C GLU A 205 -0.09 -7.64 19.54
N PHE A 206 -1.26 -7.23 19.03
CA PHE A 206 -1.55 -7.23 17.59
C PHE A 206 -0.53 -6.42 16.76
N PHE A 207 -0.11 -5.27 17.27
CA PHE A 207 0.84 -4.37 16.59
C PHE A 207 2.31 -4.67 16.88
N ASN A 208 2.60 -5.43 17.95
CA ASN A 208 3.97 -5.73 18.39
C ASN A 208 4.44 -7.13 17.96
N SER A 209 3.50 -8.02 17.62
CA SER A 209 3.75 -9.41 17.21
C SER A 209 4.12 -9.59 15.73
N MET A 210 4.38 -8.51 14.99
CA MET A 210 4.85 -8.67 13.61
C MET A 210 6.25 -9.30 13.62
N PRO A 211 6.50 -10.35 12.82
CA PRO A 211 7.84 -10.86 12.61
C PRO A 211 8.79 -9.75 12.16
N THR A 212 10.02 -9.82 12.64
CA THR A 212 11.12 -8.90 12.28
C THR A 212 12.34 -9.70 11.86
N GLY A 213 13.15 -9.12 10.97
CA GLY A 213 14.28 -9.82 10.37
C GLY A 213 13.91 -10.46 9.03
N ASP A 214 14.90 -11.07 8.40
CA ASP A 214 14.75 -11.91 7.21
C ASP A 214 14.55 -13.38 7.62
N THR A 215 14.35 -14.24 6.62
CA THR A 215 14.16 -15.67 6.81
C THR A 215 15.38 -16.30 7.47
N GLU A 216 16.61 -15.84 7.19
CA GLU A 216 17.82 -16.36 7.83
C GLU A 216 17.89 -16.01 9.32
N ASN A 217 17.58 -14.76 9.68
CA ASN A 217 17.51 -14.32 11.07
C ASN A 217 16.43 -15.09 11.83
N TRP A 218 15.25 -15.31 11.21
CA TRP A 218 14.20 -16.12 11.82
C TRP A 218 14.65 -17.57 12.05
N ALA A 219 15.28 -18.19 11.05
CA ALA A 219 15.80 -19.56 11.15
C ALA A 219 16.79 -19.68 12.32
N PHE A 220 17.67 -18.70 12.46
CA PHE A 220 18.69 -18.69 13.51
C PHE A 220 18.10 -18.46 14.91
N GLU A 221 17.16 -17.53 15.04
CA GLU A 221 16.47 -17.28 16.32
C GLU A 221 15.59 -18.47 16.73
N ASN A 222 14.97 -19.17 15.77
CA ASN A 222 14.22 -20.39 16.04
C ASN A 222 15.15 -21.53 16.52
N LEU A 223 16.32 -21.70 15.88
CA LEU A 223 17.35 -22.66 16.32
C LEU A 223 17.81 -22.35 17.75
N LYS A 224 18.16 -21.09 18.05
CA LYS A 224 18.54 -20.66 19.40
C LYS A 224 17.48 -20.96 20.44
N LYS A 225 16.21 -20.67 20.11
CA LYS A 225 15.08 -20.91 21.00
C LYS A 225 14.94 -22.40 21.31
N LYS A 226 14.96 -23.25 20.29
CA LYS A 226 14.88 -24.72 20.44
C LYS A 226 16.05 -25.27 21.25
N ALA A 227 17.26 -24.80 20.98
CA ALA A 227 18.45 -25.18 21.74
C ALA A 227 18.35 -24.76 23.21
N ALA A 228 17.86 -23.54 23.49
CA ALA A 228 17.66 -23.07 24.86
C ALA A 228 16.59 -23.88 25.61
N GLU A 229 15.49 -24.23 24.94
CA GLU A 229 14.43 -25.10 25.49
C GLU A 229 14.93 -26.53 25.74
N ALA A 230 15.90 -27.00 24.96
CA ALA A 230 16.60 -28.28 25.15
C ALA A 230 17.81 -28.20 26.12
N GLY A 231 17.91 -27.14 26.93
CA GLY A 231 18.99 -27.01 27.93
C GLY A 231 20.38 -26.70 27.35
N GLY A 232 20.43 -26.19 26.12
CA GLY A 232 21.66 -25.84 25.39
C GLY A 232 22.13 -26.90 24.40
N GLU A 233 21.45 -28.05 24.31
CA GLU A 233 21.77 -29.09 23.33
C GLU A 233 21.23 -28.72 21.94
N VAL A 234 22.07 -28.92 20.92
CA VAL A 234 21.72 -28.73 19.51
C VAL A 234 21.74 -30.10 18.85
N SER A 235 20.57 -30.63 18.50
CA SER A 235 20.46 -31.94 17.85
C SER A 235 20.69 -31.86 16.35
N ASP A 236 21.02 -33.00 15.73
CA ASP A 236 21.13 -33.11 14.26
C ASP A 236 19.82 -32.76 13.55
N GLU A 237 18.68 -33.05 14.18
CA GLU A 237 17.36 -32.69 13.67
C GLU A 237 17.18 -31.16 13.62
N MET A 238 17.55 -30.46 14.71
CA MET A 238 17.51 -28.99 14.75
C MET A 238 18.44 -28.37 13.71
N LEU A 239 19.62 -28.94 13.50
CA LEU A 239 20.56 -28.49 12.47
C LEU A 239 20.05 -28.73 11.05
N ASN A 240 19.36 -29.85 10.83
CA ASN A 240 18.75 -30.15 9.53
C ASN A 240 17.59 -29.21 9.21
N GLU A 241 16.71 -28.94 10.17
CA GLU A 241 15.62 -27.97 10.02
C GLU A 241 16.16 -26.54 9.78
N PHE A 242 17.17 -26.13 10.57
CA PHE A 242 17.84 -24.86 10.38
C PHE A 242 18.45 -24.76 8.97
N ARG A 243 19.16 -25.80 8.51
CA ARG A 243 19.76 -25.84 7.17
C ARG A 243 18.70 -25.71 6.07
N GLN A 244 17.59 -26.43 6.17
CA GLN A 244 16.50 -26.36 5.19
C GLN A 244 15.91 -24.95 5.13
N THR A 245 15.59 -24.37 6.30
CA THR A 245 15.04 -23.01 6.38
C THR A 245 16.03 -21.96 5.85
N LEU A 246 17.32 -22.12 6.17
CA LEU A 246 18.38 -21.23 5.69
C LEU A 246 18.57 -21.32 4.17
N GLN A 247 18.49 -22.54 3.60
CA GLN A 247 18.53 -22.74 2.16
C GLN A 247 17.37 -22.04 1.46
N VAL A 248 16.15 -22.12 2.03
CA VAL A 248 15.01 -21.34 1.54
C VAL A 248 15.34 -19.86 1.58
N GLY A 249 15.67 -19.30 2.74
CA GLY A 249 15.97 -17.86 2.88
C GLY A 249 17.04 -17.34 1.90
N LEU A 250 18.14 -18.08 1.75
CA LEU A 250 19.21 -17.75 0.80
C LEU A 250 18.79 -17.87 -0.67
N GLY A 251 17.85 -18.76 -0.99
CA GLY A 251 17.26 -18.88 -2.33
C GLY A 251 16.32 -17.71 -2.66
N GLN A 252 15.51 -17.28 -1.69
CA GLN A 252 14.51 -16.21 -1.88
C GLN A 252 15.11 -14.84 -2.26
N SER A 253 16.36 -14.57 -1.89
CA SER A 253 17.05 -13.32 -2.19
C SER A 253 17.77 -13.29 -3.54
N ARG A 254 17.85 -14.42 -4.26
CA ARG A 254 18.75 -14.57 -5.43
C ARG A 254 18.08 -15.15 -6.68
N ASP A 255 17.01 -15.93 -6.55
CA ASP A 255 16.31 -16.52 -7.69
C ASP A 255 14.80 -16.21 -7.64
N ASN A 256 14.39 -15.21 -8.43
CA ASN A 256 12.99 -14.81 -8.52
C ASN A 256 12.12 -15.84 -9.26
N LEU A 257 12.71 -16.73 -10.09
CA LEU A 257 11.95 -17.74 -10.83
C LEU A 257 11.61 -18.93 -9.92
N GLU A 258 12.58 -19.40 -9.13
CA GLU A 258 12.38 -20.49 -8.17
C GLU A 258 11.39 -20.08 -7.06
N MET A 259 11.44 -18.81 -6.64
CA MET A 259 10.44 -18.21 -5.76
C MET A 259 9.02 -18.30 -6.31
N MET A 260 8.83 -18.02 -7.61
CA MET A 260 7.51 -18.04 -8.26
C MET A 260 6.91 -19.44 -8.39
N GLU A 261 7.71 -20.49 -8.22
CA GLU A 261 7.28 -21.89 -8.28
C GLU A 261 6.94 -22.48 -6.90
N MET A 262 7.14 -21.71 -5.82
CA MET A 262 6.79 -22.16 -4.47
C MET A 262 5.26 -22.27 -4.29
N GLU A 263 4.81 -23.33 -3.63
CA GLU A 263 3.40 -23.66 -3.42
C GLU A 263 2.59 -22.53 -2.74
N ASP A 264 3.27 -21.71 -1.92
CA ASP A 264 2.71 -20.58 -1.16
C ASP A 264 3.03 -19.19 -1.75
N TYR A 265 3.56 -19.10 -2.98
CA TYR A 265 4.06 -17.81 -3.51
C TYR A 265 2.97 -16.77 -3.83
N ILE A 266 1.71 -17.18 -4.03
CA ILE A 266 0.54 -16.35 -4.45
C ILE A 266 0.82 -15.46 -5.68
#